data_AF-A0A3C1L5Q6-F1
#
_entry.id   AF-A0A3C1L5Q6-F1
#
_cell.length_a   1.000
_cell.length_b   1.000
_cell.length_c   1.000
_cell.angle_alpha   90.00
_cell.angle_beta   90.00
_cell.angle_gamma   90.00
#
_symmetry.space_group_name_H-M   'P 1'
#
loop_
_entity.id
_entity.type
_entity.pdbx_description
1 polymer ?
#
loop_
_entity_poly.entity_id
_entity_poly.type
_entity_poly.pdbx_seq_one_letter_code
_entity_poly.pdbx_strand_id
1 'polypeptide(L)'
;MKLIAVTLVSAAACLALSGCPSQTVKDGANAASKEPAAPGDINATDAQCRAERRLVETAVETYTILQGAPPVDEAALVPDWLRVQSVFMDLDAQGNVVPAPGSGCP
;
A
#
# COMPACT_ATOMS: atom_id res chain seq x y z
N MET A 1 19.30 0.37 -58.59
CA MET A 1 18.56 1.37 -57.78
C MET A 1 17.09 0.97 -57.74
N LYS A 2 16.63 0.45 -56.59
CA LYS A 2 15.21 0.25 -56.27
C LYS A 2 15.07 0.51 -54.77
N LEU A 3 14.44 1.64 -54.44
CA LEU A 3 13.94 1.98 -53.10
C LEU A 3 12.63 1.24 -52.89
N ILE A 4 12.51 0.41 -51.84
CA ILE A 4 11.20 -0.01 -51.32
C ILE A 4 11.25 -0.03 -49.79
N ALA A 5 10.57 0.97 -49.24
CA ALA A 5 9.87 1.09 -47.96
C ALA A 5 10.22 0.12 -46.82
N VAL A 6 10.85 0.67 -45.77
CA VAL A 6 10.82 0.13 -44.41
C VAL A 6 9.45 0.45 -43.81
N THR A 7 8.59 -0.56 -43.71
CA THR A 7 7.32 -0.47 -42.96
C THR A 7 7.60 -0.67 -41.47
N LEU A 8 7.58 0.44 -40.73
CA LEU A 8 7.44 0.46 -39.28
C LEU A 8 6.07 -0.13 -38.88
N VAL A 9 6.07 -1.35 -38.32
CA VAL A 9 4.94 -1.85 -37.55
C VAL A 9 5.19 -1.50 -36.09
N SER A 10 4.69 -0.34 -35.67
CA SER A 10 4.54 0.01 -34.26
C SER A 10 3.33 -0.75 -33.71
N ALA A 11 3.58 -1.87 -33.02
CA ALA A 11 2.56 -2.52 -32.20
C ALA A 11 2.41 -1.72 -30.90
N ALA A 12 1.52 -0.73 -30.92
CA ALA A 12 1.06 -0.04 -29.74
C ALA A 12 0.28 -1.00 -28.83
N ALA A 13 0.67 -0.99 -27.56
CA ALA A 13 -0.01 -1.67 -26.46
C ALA A 13 -1.45 -1.17 -26.30
N CYS A 14 -2.35 -2.12 -26.04
CA CYS A 14 -3.57 -1.90 -25.26
C CYS A 14 -3.96 -3.26 -24.65
N LEU A 15 -3.19 -3.70 -23.64
CA LEU A 15 -3.68 -4.71 -22.70
C LEU A 15 -4.88 -4.08 -21.98
N ALA A 16 -6.08 -4.44 -22.44
CA ALA A 16 -7.33 -4.06 -21.83
C ALA A 16 -7.38 -4.63 -20.40
N LEU A 17 -7.07 -3.78 -19.42
CA LEU A 17 -7.36 -4.03 -18.01
C LEU A 17 -8.85 -3.75 -17.74
N SER A 18 -9.75 -4.37 -18.52
CA SER A 18 -11.20 -4.27 -18.32
C SER A 18 -11.61 -5.18 -17.16
N GLY A 19 -11.39 -4.75 -15.92
CA GLY A 19 -11.77 -5.59 -14.79
C GLY A 19 -11.57 -5.06 -13.37
N CYS A 20 -10.99 -3.87 -13.15
CA CYS A 20 -11.00 -3.27 -11.82
C CYS A 20 -12.17 -2.28 -11.71
N PRO A 21 -13.29 -2.62 -11.03
CA PRO A 21 -14.36 -1.65 -10.81
C PRO A 21 -13.78 -0.46 -10.05
N SER A 22 -13.81 0.72 -10.66
CA SER A 22 -13.21 1.95 -10.10
C SER A 22 -13.84 2.45 -8.79
N GLN A 23 -14.80 1.73 -8.22
CA GLN A 23 -15.41 2.06 -6.94
C GLN A 23 -14.62 1.54 -5.73
N THR A 24 -13.89 0.42 -5.85
CA THR A 24 -13.14 -0.14 -4.71
C THR A 24 -11.94 0.73 -4.29
N VAL A 25 -11.40 1.55 -5.19
CA VAL A 25 -10.23 2.39 -4.90
C VAL A 25 -10.61 3.56 -3.98
N LYS A 26 -11.85 4.07 -4.08
CA LYS A 26 -12.33 5.18 -3.24
C LYS A 26 -12.69 4.72 -1.83
N ASP A 27 -13.23 3.52 -1.69
CA ASP A 27 -13.58 2.97 -0.37
C ASP A 27 -12.33 2.52 0.39
N GLY A 28 -11.33 1.95 -0.29
CA GLY A 28 -10.06 1.56 0.33
C GLY A 28 -9.24 2.74 0.84
N ALA A 29 -9.18 3.85 0.09
CA ALA A 29 -8.43 5.05 0.50
C ALA A 29 -9.08 5.80 1.67
N ASN A 30 -10.41 5.77 1.79
CA ASN A 30 -11.10 6.39 2.93
C ASN A 30 -11.06 5.55 4.21
N ALA A 31 -10.83 4.23 4.09
CA ALA A 31 -10.68 3.35 5.24
C ALA A 31 -9.26 3.43 5.86
N ALA A 32 -8.24 3.68 5.04
CA ALA A 32 -6.83 3.68 5.43
C ALA A 32 -6.26 5.06 5.79
N SER A 33 -7.10 6.10 5.87
CA SER A 33 -6.64 7.50 6.01
C SER A 33 -7.52 8.31 6.94
N LYS A 34 -7.81 7.77 8.13
CA LYS A 34 -8.32 8.61 9.22
C LYS A 34 -7.12 9.18 9.97
N GLU A 35 -7.07 10.51 10.04
CA GLU A 35 -6.31 11.29 11.03
C GLU A 35 -6.34 10.58 12.40
N PRO A 36 -5.24 10.57 13.20
CA PRO A 36 -5.11 9.72 14.37
C PRO A 36 -6.33 9.89 15.26
N ALA A 37 -7.16 8.84 15.35
CA ALA A 37 -8.26 8.89 16.28
C ALA A 37 -7.68 8.93 17.69
N ALA A 38 -8.32 9.72 18.56
CA ALA A 38 -8.01 9.71 19.97
C ALA A 38 -7.99 8.24 20.49
N PRO A 39 -6.98 7.86 21.30
CA PRO A 39 -6.87 6.50 21.80
C PRO A 39 -8.09 6.19 22.66
N GLY A 40 -8.96 5.26 22.21
CA GLY A 40 -10.10 4.82 23.01
C GLY A 40 -11.24 4.14 22.26
N ASP A 41 -11.54 4.52 21.01
CA ASP A 41 -12.80 4.13 20.33
C ASP A 41 -12.61 3.52 18.93
N ILE A 42 -11.42 3.03 18.59
CA ILE A 42 -11.22 2.31 17.34
C ILE A 42 -11.44 0.82 17.58
N ASN A 43 -12.61 0.33 17.17
CA ASN A 43 -12.84 -1.09 16.92
C ASN A 43 -12.79 -1.33 15.41
N ALA A 44 -11.60 -1.66 14.92
CA ALA A 44 -11.43 -2.06 13.53
C ALA A 44 -12.19 -3.35 13.24
N THR A 45 -12.83 -3.44 12.08
CA THR A 45 -13.36 -4.71 11.58
C THR A 45 -12.20 -5.60 11.10
N ASP A 46 -12.36 -6.92 11.13
CA ASP A 46 -11.34 -7.84 10.60
C ASP A 46 -10.94 -7.53 9.15
N ALA A 47 -11.89 -7.01 8.35
CA ALA A 47 -11.63 -6.60 6.97
C ALA A 47 -10.69 -5.39 6.90
N GLN A 48 -10.89 -4.38 7.76
CA GLN A 48 -9.99 -3.23 7.87
C GLN A 48 -8.61 -3.66 8.33
N CYS A 49 -8.51 -4.50 9.37
CA CYS A 49 -7.24 -5.02 9.85
C CYS A 49 -6.46 -5.76 8.75
N ARG A 50 -7.12 -6.65 8.00
CA ARG A 50 -6.45 -7.38 6.91
C ARG A 50 -6.02 -6.47 5.77
N ALA A 51 -6.83 -5.47 5.42
CA ALA A 51 -6.51 -4.53 4.36
C ALA A 51 -5.30 -3.68 4.76
N GLU A 52 -5.32 -3.13 5.96
CA GLU A 52 -4.26 -2.26 6.48
C GLU A 52 -2.95 -3.03 6.69
N ARG A 53 -3.03 -4.24 7.26
CA ARG A 53 -1.87 -5.12 7.43
C ARG A 53 -1.16 -5.37 6.11
N ARG A 54 -1.90 -5.74 5.06
CA ARG A 54 -1.32 -5.97 3.72
C ARG A 54 -0.68 -4.72 3.15
N LEU A 55 -1.29 -3.56 3.40
CA LEU A 55 -0.79 -2.28 2.94
C LEU A 55 0.57 -1.95 3.60
N VAL A 56 0.67 -2.09 4.92
CA VAL A 56 1.92 -1.87 5.66
C VAL A 56 2.97 -2.94 5.31
N GLU A 57 2.58 -4.21 5.19
CA GLU A 57 3.49 -5.30 4.78
C GLU A 57 4.11 -5.03 3.39
N THR A 58 3.29 -4.57 2.43
CA THR A 58 3.78 -4.21 1.09
C THR A 58 4.75 -3.03 1.13
N ALA A 59 4.47 -2.04 1.98
CA ALA A 59 5.35 -0.88 2.18
C ALA A 59 6.70 -1.30 2.79
N VAL A 60 6.68 -2.14 3.84
CA VAL A 60 7.88 -2.71 4.46
C VAL A 60 8.71 -3.52 3.46
N GLU A 61 8.06 -4.39 2.67
CA GLU A 61 8.74 -5.19 1.65
C GLU A 61 9.43 -4.28 0.62
N THR A 62 8.70 -3.29 0.09
CA THR A 62 9.22 -2.34 -0.90
C THR A 62 10.39 -1.53 -0.34
N TYR A 63 10.26 -1.03 0.90
CA TYR A 63 11.33 -0.33 1.60
C TYR A 63 12.57 -1.23 1.74
N THR A 64 12.38 -2.47 2.20
CA THR A 64 13.47 -3.42 2.45
C THR A 64 14.22 -3.75 1.16
N ILE A 65 13.50 -3.92 0.04
CA ILE A 65 14.12 -4.18 -1.26
C ILE A 65 14.99 -2.99 -1.71
N LEU A 66 14.52 -1.76 -1.51
CA LEU A 66 15.20 -0.57 -2.00
C LEU A 66 16.34 -0.10 -1.10
N GLN A 67 16.19 -0.24 0.22
CA GLN A 67 17.15 0.24 1.22
C GLN A 67 18.09 -0.86 1.73
N GLY A 68 17.78 -2.13 1.48
CA GLY A 68 18.59 -3.28 1.90
C GLY A 68 18.45 -3.65 3.37
N ALA A 69 17.55 -3.01 4.11
CA ALA A 69 17.23 -3.29 5.51
C ALA A 69 15.76 -2.94 5.80
N PRO A 70 15.10 -3.59 6.79
CA PRO A 70 13.75 -3.22 7.17
C PRO A 70 13.70 -1.80 7.76
N PRO A 71 12.53 -1.13 7.69
CA PRO A 71 12.32 0.15 8.34
C PRO A 71 12.42 0.02 9.86
N VAL A 72 12.96 1.04 10.53
CA VAL A 72 13.12 1.07 11.99
C VAL A 72 11.77 1.32 12.70
N ASP A 73 10.92 2.10 12.06
CA ASP A 73 9.58 2.46 12.51
C ASP A 73 8.68 2.77 11.29
N GLU A 74 7.38 2.92 11.51
CA GLU A 74 6.45 3.24 10.43
C GLU A 74 6.67 4.65 9.86
N ALA A 75 7.25 5.58 10.65
CA ALA A 75 7.57 6.92 10.18
C ALA A 75 8.59 6.91 9.04
N ALA A 76 9.50 5.93 8.99
CA ALA A 76 10.42 5.73 7.88
C ALA A 76 9.72 5.36 6.55
N LEU A 77 8.47 4.88 6.59
CA LEU A 77 7.68 4.54 5.41
C LEU A 77 6.91 5.75 4.84
N VAL A 78 6.80 6.85 5.59
CA VAL A 78 6.08 8.05 5.18
C VAL A 78 7.06 9.11 4.66
N PRO A 79 6.77 9.84 3.57
CA PRO A 79 5.56 9.78 2.72
C PRO A 79 5.69 8.86 1.50
N ASP A 80 6.85 8.23 1.31
CA ASP A 80 7.23 7.64 0.03
C ASP A 80 6.56 6.28 -0.24
N TRP A 81 6.28 5.50 0.81
CA TRP A 81 5.62 4.19 0.72
C TRP A 81 4.22 4.20 1.33
N LEU A 82 4.01 5.00 2.37
CA LEU A 82 2.74 5.25 3.03
C LEU A 82 2.41 6.74 2.98
N ARG A 83 1.14 7.08 2.75
CA ARG A 83 0.71 8.50 2.77
C ARG A 83 0.75 9.09 4.17
N VAL A 84 0.37 8.28 5.15
CA VAL A 84 0.32 8.56 6.59
C VAL A 84 0.60 7.25 7.33
N GLN A 85 0.98 7.34 8.59
CA GLN A 85 1.09 6.16 9.47
C GLN A 85 -0.28 5.51 9.65
N SER A 86 -0.28 4.18 9.76
CA SER A 86 -1.47 3.37 9.99
C SER A 86 -2.02 3.61 11.39
N VAL A 87 -3.34 3.54 11.50
CA VAL A 87 -4.02 3.62 12.80
C VAL A 87 -4.28 2.22 13.37
N PHE A 88 -4.20 1.18 12.53
CA PHE A 88 -4.56 -0.19 12.88
C PHE A 88 -3.36 -1.12 13.05
N MET A 89 -2.25 -0.77 12.41
CA MET A 89 -1.02 -1.56 12.37
C MET A 89 0.15 -0.67 12.76
N ASP A 90 1.20 -1.29 13.26
CA ASP A 90 2.46 -0.65 13.63
C ASP A 90 3.60 -1.62 13.32
N LEU A 91 4.84 -1.18 13.51
CA LEU A 91 6.02 -2.03 13.40
C LEU A 91 6.59 -2.35 14.78
N ASP A 92 6.93 -3.62 15.00
CA ASP A 92 7.75 -3.99 16.15
C ASP A 92 9.22 -3.58 15.94
N ALA A 93 10.05 -3.75 16.98
CA ALA A 93 11.47 -3.39 16.94
C ALA A 93 12.30 -4.23 15.94
N GLN A 94 11.71 -5.26 15.34
CA GLN A 94 12.31 -6.10 14.30
C GLN A 94 11.80 -5.74 12.90
N GLY A 95 10.90 -4.77 12.77
CA GLY A 95 10.30 -4.35 11.51
C GLY A 95 9.15 -5.25 11.05
N ASN A 96 8.59 -6.11 11.92
CA ASN A 96 7.41 -6.90 11.58
C ASN A 96 6.13 -6.09 11.80
N VAL A 97 5.14 -6.32 10.95
CA VAL A 97 3.83 -5.67 11.07
C VAL A 97 3.01 -6.33 12.19
N VAL A 98 2.66 -5.53 13.19
CA VAL A 98 1.88 -5.93 14.37
C VAL A 98 0.65 -5.03 14.53
N PRO A 99 -0.41 -5.48 15.23
CA PRO A 99 -1.54 -4.60 15.54
C PRO A 99 -1.11 -3.39 16.36
N ALA A 100 -1.58 -2.20 15.98
CA ALA A 100 -1.36 -1.00 16.78
C ALA A 100 -2.07 -1.16 18.14
N PRO A 101 -1.48 -0.69 19.25
CA PRO A 101 -2.09 -0.78 20.58
C PRO A 101 -3.50 -0.15 20.61
N GLY A 102 -4.50 -0.92 21.02
CA GLY A 102 -5.88 -0.45 21.12
C GLY A 102 -6.66 -0.34 19.80
N SER A 103 -6.11 -0.86 18.69
CA SER A 103 -6.77 -0.87 17.36
C SER A 103 -7.95 -1.85 17.23
N GLY A 104 -8.03 -2.84 18.13
CA GLY A 104 -8.98 -3.95 18.02
C GLY A 104 -8.63 -4.99 16.95
N CYS A 105 -7.45 -4.88 16.30
CA CYS A 105 -7.01 -5.83 15.30
C CYS A 105 -6.37 -7.10 15.89
N PRO A 106 -6.60 -8.28 15.28
CA PRO A 106 -5.94 -9.53 15.66
C PRO A 106 -4.50 -9.64 15.13
#